data_AF-A0A564VLF2-F1
#
_entry.id   AF-A0A564VLF2-F1
#
_cell.length_a   1.000
_cell.length_b   1.000
_cell.length_c   1.000
_cell.angle_alpha   90.00
_cell.angle_beta   90.00
_cell.angle_gamma   90.00
#
_symmetry.space_group_name_H-M   'P 1'
#
loop_
_entity.id
_entity.type
_entity.pdbx_description
1 polymer ?
#
loop_
_entity_poly.entity_id
_entity_poly.type
_entity_poly.pdbx_seq_one_letter_code
_entity_poly.pdbx_strand_id
1 'polypeptide(L)'
;MRFNGKRFQEIMTAQKLTAEDICKSTGLGTRSFQWIMTNGFASEDAMERLAEAAGTQVRELLLPDISGTVENAIEFIKDQKRATVTFSQPRYITRIKKLAEKYPEECEIVVLNKSTGEGETICAHVPTAWIRVAPPKVSVLTDEQREEIGKRLLSGRQNIDK
;
A
#
# COMPACT_ATOMS: atom_id res chain seq x y z
N MET A 1 -8.05 1.55 5.23
CA MET A 1 -8.48 1.91 3.87
C MET A 1 -8.56 3.43 3.75
N ARG A 2 -8.28 4.00 2.56
CA ARG A 2 -8.42 5.45 2.34
C ARG A 2 -9.89 5.81 2.16
N PHE A 3 -10.36 6.67 3.04
CA PHE A 3 -11.73 7.12 3.11
C PHE A 3 -11.92 8.43 2.36
N ASN A 4 -12.93 8.46 1.49
CA ASN A 4 -13.36 9.63 0.76
C ASN A 4 -14.29 10.50 1.62
N GLY A 5 -13.70 11.19 2.61
CA GLY A 5 -14.47 12.03 3.54
C GLY A 5 -15.30 13.11 2.85
N LYS A 6 -14.82 13.68 1.74
CA LYS A 6 -15.58 14.66 0.94
C LYS A 6 -16.84 14.03 0.35
N ARG A 7 -16.71 12.87 -0.30
CA ARG A 7 -17.86 12.15 -0.86
C ARG A 7 -18.86 11.75 0.22
N PHE A 8 -18.37 11.32 1.38
CA PHE A 8 -19.23 11.01 2.51
C PHE A 8 -20.02 12.23 3.01
N GLN A 9 -19.38 13.41 3.11
CA GLN A 9 -20.06 14.66 3.48
C GLN A 9 -21.15 15.06 2.48
N GLU A 10 -20.91 14.86 1.18
CA GLU A 10 -21.93 15.11 0.14
C GLU A 10 -23.16 14.21 0.36
N ILE A 11 -22.95 12.92 0.66
CA ILE A 11 -24.02 11.97 0.92
C ILE A 11 -24.79 12.34 2.20
N MET A 12 -24.07 12.64 3.28
CA MET A 12 -24.68 13.08 4.54
C MET A 12 -25.55 14.33 4.32
N THR A 13 -25.05 15.30 3.56
CA THR A 13 -25.78 16.53 3.25
C THR A 13 -27.04 16.25 2.43
N ALA A 14 -26.93 15.42 1.38
CA ALA A 14 -28.05 15.05 0.52
C ALA A 14 -29.16 14.30 1.28
N GLN A 15 -28.77 13.44 2.22
CA GLN A 15 -29.69 12.64 3.04
C GLN A 15 -30.09 13.31 4.35
N LYS A 16 -29.58 14.52 4.64
CA LYS A 16 -29.78 15.25 5.90
C LYS A 16 -29.36 14.45 7.15
N LEU A 17 -28.33 13.62 7.02
CA LEU A 17 -27.75 12.84 8.11
C LEU A 17 -26.81 13.73 8.93
N THR A 18 -26.92 13.66 10.25
CA THR A 18 -25.99 14.33 11.17
C THR A 18 -24.86 13.39 11.60
N ALA A 19 -23.77 13.96 12.13
CA ALA A 19 -22.71 13.16 12.72
C ALA A 19 -23.20 12.28 13.89
N GLU A 20 -24.23 12.74 14.60
CA GLU A 20 -24.84 11.99 15.70
C GLU A 20 -25.61 10.77 15.19
N ASP A 21 -26.39 10.92 14.12
CA ASP A 21 -27.11 9.82 13.47
C ASP A 21 -26.13 8.74 12.98
N ILE A 22 -25.01 9.15 12.39
CA ILE A 22 -23.95 8.25 11.95
C ILE A 22 -23.30 7.54 13.14
N CYS A 23 -22.91 8.27 14.19
CA CYS A 23 -22.29 7.64 15.36
C CYS A 23 -23.24 6.64 16.04
N LYS A 24 -24.53 6.96 16.12
CA LYS A 24 -25.56 6.10 16.73
C LYS A 24 -25.81 4.81 15.92
N SER A 25 -25.87 4.91 14.59
CA SER A 25 -26.10 3.77 13.71
C SER A 25 -24.87 2.86 13.57
N THR A 26 -23.67 3.45 13.52
CA THR A 26 -22.41 2.69 13.33
C THR A 26 -21.80 2.17 14.62
N GLY A 27 -22.21 2.72 15.78
CA GLY A 27 -21.55 2.49 17.07
C GLY A 27 -20.16 3.12 17.17
N LEU A 28 -19.75 3.95 16.20
CA LEU A 28 -18.49 4.68 16.26
C LEU A 28 -18.60 5.80 17.30
N GLY A 29 -17.59 5.90 18.17
CA GLY A 29 -17.47 7.05 19.05
C GLY A 29 -17.22 8.34 18.27
N THR A 30 -17.74 9.47 18.75
CA THR A 30 -17.62 10.78 18.10
C THR A 30 -16.19 11.17 17.74
N ARG A 31 -15.23 10.89 18.64
CA ARG A 31 -13.80 11.15 18.39
C ARG A 31 -13.26 10.30 17.24
N SER A 32 -13.64 9.04 17.17
CA SER A 32 -13.23 8.12 16.10
C SER A 32 -13.81 8.57 14.76
N PHE A 33 -15.10 8.92 14.73
CA PHE A 33 -15.74 9.46 13.53
C PHE A 33 -15.03 10.74 13.04
N GLN A 34 -14.82 11.71 13.92
CA GLN A 34 -14.09 12.95 13.58
C GLN A 34 -12.68 12.69 13.09
N TRP A 35 -11.96 11.75 13.72
CA TRP A 35 -10.62 11.36 13.29
C TRP A 35 -10.63 10.76 11.88
N ILE A 36 -11.59 9.89 11.56
CA ILE A 36 -11.76 9.29 10.23
C ILE A 36 -12.04 10.38 9.19
N MET A 37 -12.98 11.29 9.47
CA MET A 37 -13.34 12.39 8.58
C MET A 37 -12.16 13.33 8.30
N THR A 38 -11.30 13.55 9.31
CA THR A 38 -10.16 14.48 9.24
C THR A 38 -8.96 13.86 8.54
N ASN A 39 -8.63 12.61 8.88
CA ASN A 39 -7.42 11.94 8.39
C ASN A 39 -7.67 11.17 7.09
N GLY A 40 -8.93 10.86 6.76
CA GLY A 40 -9.27 10.13 5.54
C GLY A 40 -8.84 8.66 5.59
N PHE A 41 -8.85 8.05 6.78
CA PHE A 41 -8.55 6.63 6.96
C PHE A 41 -9.55 5.97 7.91
N ALA A 42 -9.98 4.76 7.56
CA ALA A 42 -10.81 3.91 8.41
C ALA A 42 -10.38 2.44 8.29
N SER A 43 -10.67 1.63 9.30
CA SER A 43 -10.62 0.17 9.14
C SER A 43 -11.68 -0.29 8.14
N GLU A 44 -11.54 -1.53 7.64
CA GLU A 44 -12.54 -2.14 6.75
C GLU A 44 -13.93 -2.20 7.42
N ASP A 45 -14.00 -2.75 8.64
CA ASP A 45 -15.22 -2.79 9.44
C ASP A 45 -15.86 -1.39 9.66
N ALA A 46 -15.06 -0.38 9.98
CA ALA A 46 -15.60 0.98 10.13
C ALA A 46 -16.13 1.53 8.80
N MET A 47 -15.50 1.19 7.68
CA MET A 47 -15.92 1.58 6.34
C MET A 47 -17.26 0.94 5.95
N GLU A 48 -17.43 -0.35 6.24
CA GLU A 48 -18.65 -1.10 5.99
C GLU A 48 -19.83 -0.49 6.74
N ARG A 49 -19.65 -0.23 8.04
CA ARG A 49 -20.68 0.42 8.87
C ARG A 49 -21.03 1.82 8.38
N LEU A 50 -20.03 2.61 7.99
CA LEU A 50 -20.26 3.95 7.43
C LEU A 50 -21.03 3.88 6.11
N ALA A 51 -20.70 2.92 5.24
CA ALA A 51 -21.40 2.71 3.98
C ALA A 51 -22.86 2.30 4.20
N GLU A 52 -23.10 1.36 5.12
CA GLU A 52 -24.45 0.92 5.52
C GLU A 52 -25.26 2.09 6.09
N ALA A 53 -24.70 2.84 7.04
CA ALA A 53 -25.35 3.99 7.66
C ALA A 53 -25.70 5.11 6.65
N ALA A 54 -24.90 5.25 5.59
CA ALA A 54 -25.12 6.21 4.52
C ALA A 54 -25.91 5.63 3.33
N GLY A 55 -26.38 4.38 3.41
CA GLY A 55 -27.14 3.72 2.35
C GLY A 55 -26.36 3.61 1.03
N THR A 56 -25.04 3.45 1.09
CA THR A 56 -24.16 3.40 -0.07
C THR A 56 -23.27 2.17 -0.05
N GLN A 57 -22.46 2.00 -1.09
CA GLN A 57 -21.51 0.89 -1.20
C GLN A 57 -20.12 1.36 -0.78
N VAL A 58 -19.35 0.49 -0.12
CA VAL A 58 -17.99 0.79 0.35
C VAL A 58 -17.11 1.38 -0.75
N ARG A 59 -17.22 0.88 -1.99
CA ARG A 59 -16.45 1.40 -3.14
C ARG A 59 -16.67 2.88 -3.44
N GLU A 60 -17.85 3.42 -3.15
CA GLU A 60 -18.17 4.84 -3.35
C GLU A 60 -17.46 5.74 -2.33
N LEU A 61 -17.08 5.14 -1.19
CA LEU A 61 -16.40 5.81 -0.08
C LEU A 61 -14.89 5.56 -0.09
N LEU A 62 -14.39 4.75 -1.02
CA LEU A 62 -12.97 4.48 -1.17
C LEU A 62 -12.32 5.53 -2.07
N LEU A 63 -11.24 6.14 -1.58
CA LEU A 63 -10.28 6.77 -2.47
C LEU A 63 -9.34 5.69 -3.04
N PRO A 64 -8.78 5.89 -4.24
CA PRO A 64 -7.70 5.05 -4.73
C PRO A 64 -6.59 4.95 -3.69
N ASP A 65 -6.07 3.74 -3.50
CA ASP A 65 -4.91 3.54 -2.63
C ASP A 65 -3.74 4.38 -3.16
N ILE A 66 -3.17 5.24 -2.31
CA ILE A 66 -1.99 6.06 -2.67
C ILE A 66 -0.79 5.18 -3.03
N SER A 67 -0.78 3.93 -2.60
CA SER A 67 0.34 3.03 -2.86
C SER A 67 0.43 2.62 -4.33
N GLY A 68 -0.62 2.83 -5.14
CA GLY A 68 -0.70 2.27 -6.50
C GLY A 68 -0.58 0.74 -6.52
N THR A 69 -0.71 0.10 -5.36
CA THR A 69 -0.39 -1.31 -5.19
C THR A 69 -1.63 -2.16 -5.39
N VAL A 70 -1.81 -2.60 -6.62
CA VAL A 70 -2.93 -3.46 -6.99
C VAL A 70 -2.58 -4.91 -6.70
N GLU A 71 -1.40 -5.36 -7.13
CA GLU A 71 -1.05 -6.79 -7.10
C GLU A 71 0.46 -6.99 -7.22
N ASN A 72 0.98 -8.02 -6.56
CA ASN A 72 2.34 -8.50 -6.79
C ASN A 72 2.29 -10.01 -6.99
N ALA A 73 2.91 -10.50 -8.05
CA ALA A 73 2.94 -11.91 -8.40
C ALA A 73 4.39 -12.38 -8.58
N ILE A 74 4.65 -13.61 -8.13
CA ILE A 74 5.88 -14.34 -8.39
C ILE A 74 5.47 -15.72 -8.88
N GLU A 75 5.79 -16.03 -10.13
CA GLU A 75 5.34 -17.25 -10.80
C GLU A 75 6.54 -17.96 -11.41
N PHE A 76 6.60 -19.28 -11.25
CA PHE A 76 7.60 -20.11 -11.90
C PHE A 76 7.02 -21.48 -12.20
N ILE A 77 7.41 -22.04 -13.33
CA ILE A 77 7.05 -23.39 -13.72
C ILE A 77 8.07 -24.36 -13.09
N LYS A 78 7.61 -25.57 -12.76
CA LYS A 78 8.47 -26.63 -12.24
C LYS A 78 9.73 -26.79 -13.11
N ASP A 79 10.89 -26.90 -12.44
CA ASP A 79 12.22 -27.08 -13.03
C ASP A 79 12.75 -25.94 -13.93
N GLN A 80 12.02 -24.82 -14.04
CA GLN A 80 12.52 -23.63 -14.72
C GLN A 80 13.55 -22.88 -13.87
N LYS A 81 14.63 -22.44 -14.54
CA LYS A 81 15.68 -21.61 -13.92
C LYS A 81 15.24 -20.16 -13.72
N ARG A 82 14.18 -19.73 -14.40
CA ARG A 82 13.63 -18.37 -14.35
C ARG A 82 12.24 -18.37 -13.75
N ALA A 83 11.95 -17.30 -13.03
CA ALA A 83 10.65 -16.93 -12.54
C ALA A 83 10.23 -15.59 -13.16
N THR A 84 8.94 -15.41 -13.35
CA THR A 84 8.34 -14.13 -13.72
C THR A 84 7.89 -13.42 -12.45
N VAL A 85 8.31 -12.17 -12.31
CA VAL A 85 7.86 -11.31 -11.22
C VAL A 85 7.10 -10.12 -11.79
N THR A 86 5.93 -9.86 -11.24
CA THR A 86 5.14 -8.66 -11.55
C THR A 86 4.97 -7.87 -10.26
N PHE A 87 5.41 -6.61 -10.28
CA PHE A 87 5.32 -5.74 -9.11
C PHE A 87 4.72 -4.38 -9.44
N SER A 88 3.81 -3.93 -8.59
CA SER A 88 3.28 -2.56 -8.59
C SER A 88 3.80 -1.73 -7.40
N GLN A 89 4.52 -2.35 -6.46
CA GLN A 89 5.09 -1.63 -5.31
C GLN A 89 6.41 -0.92 -5.68
N PRO A 90 6.56 0.39 -5.39
CA PRO A 90 7.77 1.16 -5.72
C PRO A 90 9.08 0.57 -5.19
N ARG A 91 9.06 -0.03 -4.00
CA ARG A 91 10.25 -0.67 -3.38
C ARG A 91 10.78 -1.83 -4.22
N TYR A 92 9.89 -2.65 -4.78
CA TYR A 92 10.26 -3.82 -5.57
C TYR A 92 10.63 -3.40 -6.99
N ILE A 93 9.93 -2.43 -7.57
CA ILE A 93 10.26 -1.87 -8.88
C ILE A 93 11.69 -1.29 -8.87
N THR A 94 12.00 -0.47 -7.87
CA THR A 94 13.34 0.11 -7.70
C THR A 94 14.39 -0.99 -7.52
N ARG A 95 14.06 -2.05 -6.78
CA ARG A 95 14.96 -3.19 -6.57
C ARG A 95 15.25 -3.94 -7.86
N ILE A 96 14.22 -4.22 -8.67
CA ILE A 96 14.37 -4.92 -9.96
C ILE A 96 15.17 -4.07 -10.94
N LYS A 97 14.92 -2.76 -11.06
CA LYS A 97 15.73 -1.86 -11.89
C LYS A 97 17.21 -1.95 -11.56
N LYS A 98 17.56 -1.91 -10.27
CA LYS A 98 18.94 -2.07 -9.79
C LYS A 98 19.52 -3.45 -10.04
N LEU A 99 18.70 -4.50 -10.01
CA LEU A 99 19.15 -5.87 -10.29
C LEU A 99 19.39 -6.09 -11.77
N ALA A 100 18.54 -5.56 -12.65
CA ALA A 100 18.72 -5.62 -14.10
C ALA A 100 19.97 -4.86 -14.55
N GLU A 101 20.24 -3.70 -13.95
CA GLU A 101 21.49 -2.95 -14.21
C GLU A 101 22.73 -3.72 -13.75
N LYS A 102 22.67 -4.36 -12.57
CA LYS A 102 23.82 -5.05 -11.98
C LYS A 102 24.06 -6.45 -12.56
N TYR A 103 23.00 -7.14 -12.98
CA TYR A 103 23.02 -8.52 -13.47
C TYR A 103 22.15 -8.66 -14.74
N PRO A 104 22.52 -7.99 -15.86
CA PRO A 104 21.68 -7.93 -17.06
C PRO A 104 21.41 -9.29 -17.71
N GLU A 105 22.34 -10.23 -17.60
CA GLU A 105 22.18 -11.61 -18.12
C GLU A 105 21.21 -12.46 -17.29
N GLU A 106 21.02 -12.12 -16.02
CA GLU A 106 20.19 -12.89 -15.09
C GLU A 106 18.81 -12.25 -14.89
N CYS A 107 18.74 -10.91 -14.85
CA CYS A 107 17.55 -10.12 -14.59
C CYS A 107 17.15 -9.29 -15.80
N GLU A 108 16.04 -9.65 -16.42
CA GLU A 108 15.54 -9.02 -17.64
C GLU A 108 14.23 -8.31 -17.35
N ILE A 109 14.13 -7.03 -17.68
CA ILE A 109 12.87 -6.29 -17.60
C ILE A 109 12.13 -6.48 -18.91
N VAL A 110 10.99 -7.16 -18.85
CA VAL A 110 10.15 -7.47 -20.02
C VAL A 110 9.24 -6.28 -20.33
N VAL A 111 8.61 -5.71 -19.31
CA VAL A 111 7.67 -4.60 -19.44
C VAL A 111 7.81 -3.63 -18.27
N LEU A 112 7.71 -2.33 -18.58
CA LEU A 112 7.59 -1.26 -17.59
C LEU A 112 6.45 -0.33 -17.99
N ASN A 113 5.31 -0.44 -17.31
CA ASN A 113 4.14 0.40 -17.55
C ASN A 113 4.04 1.51 -16.53
N LYS A 114 3.63 2.69 -16.98
CA LYS A 114 3.33 3.85 -16.12
C LYS A 114 1.94 4.35 -16.46
N SER A 115 1.03 4.26 -15.48
CA SER A 115 -0.35 4.71 -15.62
C SER A 115 -0.56 5.96 -14.78
N THR A 116 -1.18 6.99 -15.38
CA THR A 116 -1.52 8.23 -14.68
C THR A 116 -2.58 7.94 -13.62
N GLY A 117 -2.19 8.01 -12.35
CA GLY A 117 -3.09 7.79 -11.20
C GLY A 117 -2.96 6.41 -10.53
N GLU A 118 -2.35 5.43 -11.19
CA GLU A 118 -2.18 4.06 -10.66
C GLU A 118 -0.72 3.71 -10.36
N GLY A 119 0.24 4.52 -10.82
CA GLY A 119 1.66 4.34 -10.54
C GLY A 119 2.40 3.54 -11.62
N GLU A 120 3.56 3.01 -11.24
CA GLU A 120 4.42 2.22 -12.13
C GLU A 120 4.22 0.73 -11.84
N THR A 121 4.20 -0.10 -12.87
CA THR A 121 4.19 -1.56 -12.75
C THR A 121 5.28 -2.16 -13.61
N ILE A 122 5.98 -3.16 -13.08
CA ILE A 122 7.08 -3.83 -13.77
C ILE A 122 6.79 -5.32 -13.91
N CYS A 123 7.12 -5.89 -15.06
CA CYS A 123 7.23 -7.32 -15.28
C CYS A 123 8.68 -7.64 -15.66
N ALA A 124 9.27 -8.60 -14.95
CA ALA A 124 10.66 -9.00 -15.16
C ALA A 124 10.84 -10.51 -14.99
N HIS A 125 11.88 -11.03 -15.64
CA HIS A 125 12.35 -12.38 -15.41
C HIS A 125 13.58 -12.34 -14.50
N VAL A 126 13.57 -13.17 -13.46
CA VAL A 126 14.67 -13.33 -12.49
C VAL A 126 14.99 -14.81 -12.30
N PRO A 127 16.19 -15.18 -11.83
CA PRO A 127 16.46 -16.56 -11.46
C PRO A 127 15.53 -17.05 -10.35
N THR A 128 15.00 -18.26 -10.48
CA THR A 128 14.17 -18.90 -9.45
C THR A 128 14.94 -19.02 -8.13
N ALA A 129 16.26 -19.16 -8.19
CA ALA A 129 17.15 -19.20 -7.03
C ALA A 129 17.15 -17.93 -6.16
N TRP A 130 16.65 -16.80 -6.67
CA TRP A 130 16.52 -15.56 -5.89
C TRP A 130 15.24 -15.52 -5.05
N ILE A 131 14.28 -16.40 -5.33
CA ILE A 131 13.02 -16.48 -4.59
C ILE A 131 13.27 -17.24 -3.28
N ARG A 132 12.92 -16.62 -2.16
CA ARG A 132 13.09 -17.20 -0.84
C ARG A 132 11.77 -17.20 -0.08
N VAL A 133 11.22 -18.38 0.15
CA VAL A 133 10.07 -18.60 1.04
C VAL A 133 10.59 -19.11 2.39
N ALA A 134 10.97 -18.18 3.26
CA ALA A 134 11.44 -18.49 4.60
C ALA A 134 10.96 -17.38 5.56
N PRO A 135 10.68 -17.70 6.83
CA PRO A 135 10.33 -16.67 7.80
C PRO A 135 11.49 -15.66 7.93
N PRO A 136 11.19 -14.39 8.23
CA PRO A 136 12.22 -13.43 8.58
C PRO A 136 13.07 -14.01 9.72
N LYS A 137 14.39 -13.95 9.59
CA LYS A 137 15.25 -14.20 10.75
C LYS A 137 14.93 -13.10 11.76
N VAL A 138 14.32 -13.46 12.89
CA VAL A 138 14.17 -12.56 14.03
C VAL A 138 15.55 -12.44 14.66
N SER A 139 16.35 -11.50 14.14
CA SER A 139 17.53 -11.05 14.86
C SER A 139 17.06 -10.19 16.02
N VAL A 140 17.29 -10.64 17.25
CA VAL A 140 17.22 -9.77 18.42
C VAL A 140 18.35 -8.75 18.26
N LEU A 141 18.04 -7.62 17.62
CA LEU A 141 18.97 -6.51 17.50
C LEU A 141 19.23 -5.97 18.90
N THR A 142 20.51 -5.78 19.25
CA THR A 142 20.87 -5.06 20.47
C THR A 142 20.42 -3.59 20.35
N ASP A 143 20.24 -2.92 21.47
CA ASP A 143 19.77 -1.53 21.45
C ASP A 143 20.74 -0.59 20.70
N GLU A 144 22.03 -0.88 20.76
CA GLU A 144 23.08 -0.19 19.98
C GLU A 144 22.88 -0.34 18.46
N GLN A 145 22.53 -1.55 17.99
CA GLN A 145 22.26 -1.80 16.57
C GLN A 145 20.99 -1.10 16.11
N ARG A 146 19.96 -1.01 16.98
CA ARG A 146 18.73 -0.28 16.69
C ARG A 146 18.99 1.23 16.56
N GLU A 147 19.80 1.80 17.45
CA GLU A 147 20.18 3.20 17.39
C GLU A 147 20.99 3.53 16.13
N GLU A 148 21.93 2.67 15.74
CA GLU A 148 22.75 2.88 14.54
C GLU A 148 21.89 2.85 13.26
N ILE A 149 20.94 1.91 13.18
CA ILE A 149 19.96 1.85 12.08
C ILE A 149 19.09 3.12 12.07
N GLY A 150 18.62 3.57 13.23
CA GLY A 150 17.85 4.82 13.36
C GLY A 150 18.61 6.04 12.85
N LYS A 151 19.89 6.18 13.23
CA LYS A 151 20.78 7.26 12.77
C LYS A 151 20.98 7.23 11.25
N ARG A 152 21.17 6.05 10.66
CA ARG A 152 21.31 5.89 9.19
C ARG A 152 20.04 6.24 8.42
N LEU A 153 18.86 5.93 8.97
CA LEU A 153 17.58 6.27 8.34
C LEU A 153 17.29 7.78 8.40
N LEU A 154 17.69 8.45 9.48
CA LEU A 154 17.58 9.90 9.63
C LEU A 154 18.53 10.67 8.72
N SER A 155 19.78 10.22 8.57
CA SER A 155 20.75 10.85 7.68
C SER A 155 20.40 10.70 6.19
N GLY A 156 19.78 9.57 5.81
CA GLY A 156 19.27 9.35 4.46
C GLY A 156 18.12 10.28 4.05
N ARG A 157 17.33 10.78 5.02
CA ARG A 157 16.23 11.73 4.76
C ARG A 157 16.72 13.15 4.51
N GLN A 158 17.81 13.58 5.14
CA GLN A 158 18.34 14.94 5.01
C GLN A 158 19.03 15.22 3.64
N ASN A 159 19.40 14.17 2.90
CA ASN A 159 20.04 14.30 1.59
C ASN A 159 19.04 14.34 0.41
N ILE A 160 17.73 14.23 0.67
CA ILE A 160 16.70 14.26 -0.37
C ILE A 160 16.11 15.68 -0.53
N ASP A 161 16.35 16.58 0.44
CA ASP A 161 15.88 17.97 0.46
C ASP A 161 16.97 19.00 0.03
N LYS A 162 18.01 18.57 -0.70
CA LYS A 162 19.01 19.45 -1.33
C LYS A 162 19.08 19.19 -2.82
#